data_AF-D6PK58-F1
#
_entry.id   AF-D6PK58-F1
#
_cell.length_a   1.000
_cell.length_b   1.000
_cell.length_c   1.000
_cell.angle_alpha   90.00
_cell.angle_beta   90.00
_cell.angle_gamma   90.00
#
_symmetry.space_group_name_H-M   'P 1'
#
loop_
_entity.id
_entity.type
_entity.pdbx_description
1 polymer ?
#
loop_
_entity_poly.entity_id
_entity_poly.type
_entity_poly.pdbx_seq_one_letter_code
_entity_poly.pdbx_strand_id
1 'polypeptide(L)'
;GFKKKTMNIQPIVVLKHQYGVTAQWLDSKTNTQVVATYEEYNGTYGLTQAAGPWSGVRKPEDDPKTWTPYIKEGYDEIRAYCLMQADMILTCLNSTNGLKLLRSQFKGHVLGFEQGD
;
A
#
# COMPACT_ATOMS: atom_id res chain seq x y z
N GLY A 1 0.12 -29.78 8.60
CA GLY A 1 -0.19 -28.58 9.40
C GLY A 1 0.41 -27.37 8.71
N PHE A 2 -0.42 -26.43 8.28
CA PHE A 2 0.09 -25.17 7.72
C PHE A 2 0.69 -24.35 8.86
N LYS A 3 2.03 -24.28 8.91
CA LYS A 3 2.69 -23.28 9.75
C LYS A 3 2.25 -21.92 9.19
N LYS A 4 1.46 -21.17 9.97
CA LYS A 4 1.21 -19.75 9.72
C LYS A 4 2.57 -19.08 9.60
N LYS A 5 3.02 -18.79 8.38
CA LYS A 5 4.07 -17.79 8.18
C LYS A 5 3.44 -16.49 8.67
N THR A 6 3.84 -16.03 9.85
CA THR A 6 3.45 -14.71 10.31
C THR A 6 4.01 -13.72 9.29
N MET A 7 3.11 -13.07 8.55
CA MET A 7 3.46 -11.94 7.72
C MET A 7 3.83 -10.79 8.63
N ASN A 8 4.99 -10.19 8.38
CA ASN A 8 5.62 -9.20 9.25
C ASN A 8 5.44 -7.78 8.69
N ILE A 9 4.27 -7.52 8.09
CA ILE A 9 3.91 -6.23 7.52
C ILE A 9 3.21 -5.41 8.60
N GLN A 10 3.81 -4.31 9.00
CA GLN A 10 3.32 -3.41 10.05
C GLN A 10 2.80 -2.12 9.42
N PRO A 11 1.53 -1.72 9.65
CA PRO A 11 1.02 -0.44 9.17
C PRO A 11 1.76 0.71 9.86
N ILE A 12 2.22 1.69 9.08
CA ILE A 12 2.93 2.86 9.60
C ILE A 12 1.97 4.06 9.61
N VAL A 13 1.51 4.46 8.42
CA VAL A 13 0.76 5.69 8.24
C VAL A 13 -0.18 5.60 7.05
N VAL A 14 -1.33 6.26 7.16
CA VAL A 14 -2.14 6.77 6.05
C VAL A 14 -2.11 8.28 6.15
N LEU A 15 -1.57 8.94 5.14
CA LEU A 15 -1.41 10.40 5.09
C LEU A 15 -2.23 10.96 3.92
N LYS A 16 -3.18 11.83 4.23
CA LYS A 16 -3.83 12.69 3.23
C LYS A 16 -2.90 13.85 2.86
N HIS A 17 -2.78 14.12 1.57
CA HIS A 17 -1.98 15.18 0.98
C HIS A 17 -2.72 15.83 -0.19
N GLN A 18 -2.18 16.92 -0.75
CA GLN A 18 -2.85 17.74 -1.77
C GLN A 18 -3.42 16.92 -2.95
N TYR A 19 -2.71 15.88 -3.38
CA TYR A 19 -3.07 15.08 -4.55
C TYR A 19 -3.77 13.74 -4.24
N GLY A 20 -4.10 13.47 -2.97
CA GLY A 20 -4.73 12.21 -2.58
C GLY A 20 -4.25 11.67 -1.24
N VAL A 21 -4.06 10.35 -1.15
CA VAL A 21 -3.71 9.65 0.09
C VAL A 21 -2.55 8.69 -0.17
N THR A 22 -1.58 8.64 0.74
CA THR A 22 -0.52 7.62 0.72
C THR A 22 -0.61 6.77 1.98
N ALA A 23 -0.74 5.45 1.80
CA ALA A 23 -0.62 4.45 2.85
C ALA A 23 0.77 3.80 2.80
N GLN A 24 1.37 3.58 3.97
CA GLN A 24 2.69 2.97 4.12
C GLN A 24 2.67 1.85 5.15
N TRP A 25 3.41 0.80 4.85
CA TRP A 25 3.68 -0.31 5.75
C TRP A 25 5.18 -0.63 5.76
N LEU A 26 5.65 -1.26 6.83
CA LEU A 26 7.02 -1.77 6.96
C LEU A 26 6.99 -3.30 6.94
N ASP A 27 7.74 -3.92 6.04
CA ASP A 27 8.12 -5.33 6.22
C ASP A 27 9.28 -5.42 7.20
N SER A 28 9.00 -5.83 8.44
CA SER A 28 10.03 -5.92 9.48
C SER A 28 11.04 -7.05 9.27
N LYS A 29 10.80 -8.00 8.35
CA LYS A 29 11.82 -9.01 7.99
C LYS A 29 12.88 -8.46 7.07
N THR A 30 12.45 -7.70 6.07
CA THR A 30 13.34 -7.18 5.02
C THR A 30 13.72 -5.72 5.25
N ASN A 31 13.20 -5.11 6.32
CA ASN A 31 13.33 -3.68 6.62
C ASN A 31 12.99 -2.80 5.39
N THR A 32 12.01 -3.25 4.59
CA THR A 32 11.63 -2.61 3.34
C THR A 32 10.25 -2.00 3.47
N GLN A 33 10.08 -0.83 2.89
CA GLN A 33 8.80 -0.13 2.89
C GLN A 33 7.89 -0.64 1.76
N VAL A 34 6.62 -0.74 2.08
CA VAL A 34 5.53 -0.91 1.13
C VAL A 34 4.73 0.38 1.11
N VAL A 35 4.38 0.85 -0.09
CA VAL A 35 3.63 2.08 -0.30
C VAL A 35 2.46 1.84 -1.24
N ALA A 36 1.32 2.44 -0.93
CA ALA A 36 0.18 2.54 -1.83
C ALA A 36 -0.27 4.00 -1.88
N THR A 37 -0.36 4.55 -3.08
CA THR A 37 -0.84 5.93 -3.33
C THR A 37 -2.17 5.86 -4.04
N TYR A 38 -3.12 6.66 -3.56
CA TYR A 38 -4.45 6.80 -4.09
C TYR A 38 -4.65 8.26 -4.50
N GLU A 39 -5.21 8.50 -5.67
CA GLU A 39 -5.58 9.84 -6.13
C GLU A 39 -7.09 10.02 -6.02
N GLU A 40 -7.53 11.23 -5.67
CA GLU A 40 -8.94 11.58 -5.60
C GLU A 40 -9.39 12.23 -6.91
N TYR A 41 -10.45 11.71 -7.51
CA TYR A 41 -11.09 12.29 -8.68
C TYR A 41 -12.61 12.31 -8.48
N ASN A 42 -13.21 13.50 -8.57
CA ASN A 42 -14.65 13.73 -8.38
C ASN A 42 -15.20 13.11 -7.08
N GLY A 43 -14.46 13.24 -5.96
CA GLY A 43 -14.88 12.71 -4.66
C GLY A 43 -14.72 11.20 -4.51
N THR A 44 -14.02 10.53 -5.43
CA THR A 44 -13.74 9.09 -5.37
C THR A 44 -12.23 8.86 -5.45
N TYR A 45 -11.70 8.05 -4.54
CA TYR A 45 -10.31 7.62 -4.55
C TYR A 45 -10.10 6.43 -5.49
N GLY A 46 -8.98 6.41 -6.19
CA GLY A 46 -8.49 5.29 -7.00
C GLY A 46 -7.03 4.97 -6.69
N LEU A 47 -6.67 3.67 -6.62
CA LEU A 47 -5.28 3.24 -6.43
C LEU A 47 -4.45 3.52 -7.70
N THR A 48 -3.45 4.38 -7.61
CA THR A 48 -2.60 4.76 -8.75
C THR A 48 -1.21 4.13 -8.69
N GLN A 49 -0.71 3.84 -7.49
CA GLN A 49 0.58 3.19 -7.31
C GLN A 49 0.53 2.22 -6.13
N ALA A 50 1.07 1.02 -6.31
CA ALA A 50 1.39 0.10 -5.23
C ALA A 50 2.80 -0.47 -5.44
N ALA A 51 3.72 -0.18 -4.52
CA ALA A 51 5.12 -0.60 -4.61
C ALA A 51 5.59 -1.21 -3.29
N GLY A 52 6.58 -2.09 -3.38
CA GLY A 52 7.11 -2.83 -2.24
C GLY A 52 8.31 -3.69 -2.63
N PRO A 53 8.76 -4.61 -1.77
CA PRO A 53 9.94 -5.44 -2.03
C PRO A 53 9.77 -6.34 -3.27
N TRP A 54 8.53 -6.63 -3.68
CA TRP A 54 8.20 -7.35 -4.92
C TRP A 54 8.43 -6.53 -6.19
N SER A 55 8.56 -5.21 -6.11
CA SER A 55 8.86 -4.38 -7.28
C SER A 55 10.37 -4.23 -7.46
N GLY A 56 10.82 -4.16 -8.71
CA GLY A 56 12.22 -3.95 -9.05
C GLY A 56 12.39 -3.39 -10.45
N VAL A 57 13.63 -3.04 -10.78
CA VAL A 57 14.04 -2.64 -12.13
C VAL A 57 15.16 -3.58 -12.58
N ARG A 58 15.04 -4.15 -13.78
CA ARG A 58 16.14 -4.92 -14.36
C ARG A 58 17.23 -3.95 -14.77
N LYS A 59 18.48 -4.35 -14.55
CA LYS A 59 19.59 -3.53 -14.99
C LYS A 59 19.76 -3.67 -16.50
N PRO A 60 20.30 -2.65 -17.20
CA PRO A 60 20.50 -2.70 -18.64
C PRO A 60 21.34 -3.91 -19.11
N GLU A 61 22.25 -4.42 -18.28
CA GLU A 61 23.02 -5.64 -18.58
C GLU A 61 22.17 -6.92 -18.69
N ASP A 62 20.99 -6.96 -18.08
CA ASP A 62 20.05 -8.10 -18.14
C ASP A 62 19.03 -7.99 -19.29
N ASP A 63 18.80 -6.77 -19.79
CA ASP A 63 17.97 -6.45 -20.96
C ASP A 63 18.43 -5.11 -21.55
N PRO A 64 19.11 -5.10 -22.72
CA PRO A 64 19.77 -3.92 -23.25
C PRO A 64 18.82 -2.78 -23.66
N LYS A 65 17.50 -2.95 -23.53
CA LYS A 65 16.53 -1.97 -24.03
C LYS A 65 16.01 -0.95 -23.02
N THR A 66 16.09 -1.11 -21.70
CA THR A 66 15.83 -0.05 -20.69
C THR A 66 15.83 -0.63 -19.27
N TRP A 67 15.89 0.26 -18.26
CA TRP A 67 15.45 -0.06 -16.89
C TRP A 67 13.97 -0.48 -16.90
N THR A 68 13.72 -1.76 -17.14
CA THR A 68 12.35 -2.28 -17.27
C THR A 68 11.83 -2.67 -15.87
N PRO A 69 10.71 -2.09 -15.41
CA PRO A 69 10.07 -2.52 -14.18
C PRO A 69 9.65 -3.98 -14.26
N TYR A 70 9.81 -4.72 -13.16
CA TYR A 70 9.36 -6.10 -13.07
C TYR A 70 8.88 -6.44 -11.66
N ILE A 71 8.15 -7.55 -11.56
CA ILE A 71 7.76 -8.14 -10.28
C ILE A 71 8.73 -9.27 -9.94
N LYS A 72 9.41 -9.18 -8.81
CA LYS A 72 10.31 -10.20 -8.25
C LYS A 72 9.49 -11.39 -7.76
N GLU A 73 9.94 -12.59 -8.14
CA GLU A 73 9.39 -13.84 -7.64
C GLU A 73 9.69 -14.04 -6.13
N GLY A 74 8.86 -14.84 -5.45
CA GLY A 74 9.05 -15.17 -4.04
C GLY A 74 8.45 -14.17 -3.04
N TYR A 75 7.84 -13.09 -3.53
CA TYR A 75 7.16 -12.08 -2.72
C TYR A 75 5.63 -12.10 -2.89
N ASP A 76 5.07 -13.14 -3.51
CA ASP A 76 3.64 -13.21 -3.85
C ASP A 76 2.70 -13.08 -2.64
N GLU A 77 3.04 -13.74 -1.54
CA GLU A 77 2.26 -13.67 -0.29
C GLU A 77 2.22 -12.24 0.27
N ILE A 78 3.36 -11.56 0.30
CA ILE A 78 3.47 -10.18 0.79
C ILE A 78 2.71 -9.23 -0.15
N ARG A 79 2.91 -9.38 -1.46
CA ARG A 79 2.21 -8.58 -2.47
C ARG A 79 0.70 -8.72 -2.35
N ALA A 80 0.20 -9.95 -2.25
CA ALA A 80 -1.23 -10.23 -2.13
C ALA A 80 -1.82 -9.62 -0.86
N TYR A 81 -1.13 -9.74 0.28
CA TYR A 81 -1.57 -9.16 1.54
C TYR A 81 -1.60 -7.62 1.51
N CYS A 82 -0.59 -6.99 0.91
CA CYS A 82 -0.53 -5.54 0.75
C CYS A 82 -1.63 -5.03 -0.18
N LEU A 83 -1.92 -5.72 -1.29
CA LEU A 83 -3.04 -5.39 -2.17
C LEU A 83 -4.38 -5.52 -1.45
N MET A 84 -4.58 -6.58 -0.66
CA MET A 84 -5.78 -6.73 0.17
C MET A 84 -5.94 -5.58 1.18
N GLN A 85 -4.86 -5.14 1.82
CA GLN A 85 -4.92 -3.97 2.70
C GLN A 85 -5.19 -2.67 1.93
N ALA A 86 -4.63 -2.53 0.73
CA ALA A 86 -4.89 -1.38 -0.11
C ALA A 86 -6.36 -1.29 -0.53
N ASP A 87 -6.96 -2.41 -0.93
CA ASP A 87 -8.38 -2.50 -1.25
C ASP A 87 -9.27 -2.17 -0.04
N MET A 88 -8.89 -2.62 1.16
CA MET A 88 -9.60 -2.26 2.40
C MET A 88 -9.56 -0.75 2.66
N ILE A 89 -8.40 -0.11 2.51
CA ILE A 89 -8.27 1.34 2.69
C ILE A 89 -9.09 2.08 1.63
N LEU A 90 -8.98 1.68 0.35
CA LEU A 90 -9.72 2.27 -0.75
C LEU A 90 -11.25 2.17 -0.53
N THR A 91 -11.70 1.01 -0.06
CA THR A 91 -13.10 0.78 0.31
C THR A 91 -13.54 1.71 1.44
N CYS A 92 -12.70 1.88 2.47
CA CYS A 92 -12.98 2.84 3.52
C CYS A 92 -13.11 4.25 2.93
N LEU A 93 -12.10 4.73 2.20
CA LEU A 93 -12.05 6.09 1.65
C LEU A 93 -13.23 6.43 0.72
N ASN A 94 -13.76 5.44 0.00
CA ASN A 94 -14.91 5.62 -0.90
C ASN A 94 -16.29 5.41 -0.24
N SER A 95 -16.34 5.13 1.06
CA SER A 95 -17.60 4.84 1.76
C SER A 95 -18.11 6.03 2.59
N THR A 96 -19.43 6.14 2.72
CA THR A 96 -20.06 7.10 3.64
C THR A 96 -19.70 6.75 5.10
N ASN A 97 -19.05 7.67 5.82
CA ASN A 97 -18.38 7.47 7.13
C ASN A 97 -17.06 6.66 7.08
N GLY A 98 -16.42 6.64 5.92
CA GLY A 98 -15.20 5.91 5.64
C GLY A 98 -14.05 6.13 6.60
N LEU A 99 -13.84 7.36 7.06
CA LEU A 99 -12.74 7.68 7.96
C LEU A 99 -12.86 6.98 9.31
N LYS A 100 -14.08 6.85 9.86
CA LYS A 100 -14.32 6.11 11.10
C LYS A 100 -13.94 4.64 10.94
N LEU A 101 -14.31 4.04 9.80
CA LEU A 101 -13.96 2.67 9.49
C LEU A 101 -12.44 2.53 9.31
N LEU A 102 -11.81 3.41 8.54
CA LEU A 102 -10.36 3.44 8.33
C LEU A 102 -9.60 3.47 9.65
N ARG A 103 -9.95 4.39 10.57
CA ARG A 103 -9.33 4.49 11.90
C ARG A 103 -9.54 3.24 12.76
N SER A 104 -10.62 2.49 12.53
CA SER A 104 -10.88 1.25 13.24
C SER A 104 -10.07 0.07 12.68
N GLN A 105 -9.82 0.04 11.37
CA GLN A 105 -9.17 -1.08 10.68
C GLN A 105 -7.65 -0.89 10.58
N PHE A 106 -7.20 0.28 10.14
CA PHE A 106 -5.78 0.60 9.98
C PHE A 106 -5.17 0.94 11.34
N LYS A 107 -4.17 0.15 11.75
CA LYS A 107 -3.56 0.25 13.09
C LYS A 107 -2.35 1.19 13.16
N GLY A 108 -1.92 1.75 12.03
CA GLY A 108 -0.92 2.81 12.00
C GLY A 108 -1.53 4.19 12.21
N HIS A 109 -0.73 5.23 12.03
CA HIS A 109 -1.18 6.62 12.15
C HIS A 109 -2.09 7.02 10.99
N VAL A 110 -3.15 7.78 11.26
CA VAL A 110 -4.02 8.35 10.22
C VAL A 110 -3.92 9.87 10.33
N LEU A 111 -3.31 10.51 9.33
CA LEU A 111 -2.88 11.91 9.37
C LEU A 111 -3.46 12.70 8.18
N GLY A 112 -3.67 14.01 8.39
CA GLY A 112 -4.12 14.93 7.33
C GLY A 112 -5.62 14.90 7.01
N PHE A 113 -6.41 14.11 7.73
CA PHE A 113 -7.87 14.09 7.62
C PHE A 113 -8.49 15.04 8.66
N GLU A 114 -9.40 15.92 8.21
CA GLU A 114 -10.08 16.88 9.07
C GLU A 114 -11.22 16.24 9.88
N GLN A 115 -11.74 16.97 10.87
CA GLN A 115 -12.90 16.51 11.63
C GLN A 115 -14.17 16.64 10.79
N GLY A 116 -14.54 15.55 10.09
CA GLY A 116 -15.72 15.51 9.21
C GLY A 116 -15.47 14.79 7.88
N ASP A 117 -14.21 14.54 7.53
CA ASP A 117 -13.80 13.60 6.48
C ASP A 117 -14.26 12.15 6.76
#